data_AF-E3R076-F1
#
_entry.id   AF-E3R076-F1
#
_cell.length_a   1.000
_cell.length_b   1.000
_cell.length_c   1.000
_cell.angle_alpha   90.00
_cell.angle_beta   90.00
_cell.angle_gamma   90.00
#
_symmetry.space_group_name_H-M   'P 1'
#
loop_
_entity.id
_entity.type
_entity.pdbx_description
1 polymer ?
#
loop_
_entity_poly.entity_id
_entity_poly.type
_entity_poly.pdbx_seq_one_letter_code
_entity_poly.pdbx_strand_id
1 'polypeptide(L)'
;MSVEDKPFVHEVFAVCEDERDGRQPKLFDQPFQLYASCKPSSSVFFRLRVSLINGASRKIMVYLQITPDRISSLRYTTCNANDLGSPSPPCLELVRQKLGGRRSVARLQFQLHSTHAQLVVPIGFALDEPPDSPARSALGSANSLAAASLFSLYLPHNVLSMVKFQSFARALDQFPTLSAEQHQLYTRMVDLRGLYNGTGGMEMTLEDQDASPLPDKDHDRSTTPPTTASYTTTVAFDTPSRYIDSPPRYEECPGEGWQPKARSDPTAISADSLDVRSALPEYIENDRQDKMSNAPERVLHYGGKSIDSRKTCKRRHSFAAGSPTFSSIANVQRPEKMLRSQIAESDRCQSRLELLLEHQRKQIEQLQKDMRELRRRNTELEGRYGEVEETCCDLESRQLETKETIESILTHTGELDDECEKLGKQMPDIYEEVQDTVKDLVGEWVQENMTEIIKGHIDQQVAAQIALVKTKMCRALQD
;
A
#
# COMPACT_ATOMS: atom_id res chain seq x y z
N MET A 1 3.58 18.52 -6.73
CA MET A 1 2.27 18.10 -6.18
C MET A 1 2.32 16.60 -6.02
N SER A 2 2.15 16.06 -4.81
CA SER A 2 2.12 14.62 -4.62
C SER A 2 0.71 14.12 -4.90
N VAL A 3 0.56 13.15 -5.81
CA VAL A 3 -0.60 12.28 -5.81
C VAL A 3 -0.66 11.62 -4.44
N GLU A 4 -1.85 11.54 -3.84
CA GLU A 4 -2.00 10.93 -2.52
C GLU A 4 -1.47 9.49 -2.53
N ASP A 5 -0.62 9.14 -1.56
CA ASP A 5 -0.07 7.79 -1.37
C ASP A 5 -1.13 6.80 -0.84
N LYS A 6 -2.33 6.82 -1.42
CA LYS A 6 -3.43 5.92 -1.08
C LYS A 6 -2.97 4.49 -1.36
N PRO A 7 -3.03 3.58 -0.36
CA PRO A 7 -2.63 2.19 -0.55
C PRO A 7 -3.41 1.60 -1.72
N PHE A 8 -2.71 0.86 -2.57
CA PHE A 8 -3.36 -0.01 -3.54
C PHE A 8 -4.06 -1.12 -2.77
N VAL A 9 -5.38 -1.25 -2.96
CA VAL A 9 -6.19 -2.30 -2.35
C VAL A 9 -7.03 -2.94 -3.44
N HIS A 10 -6.84 -4.23 -3.72
CA HIS A 10 -7.66 -4.94 -4.68
C HIS A 10 -7.79 -6.43 -4.37
N GLU A 11 -8.83 -7.05 -4.91
CA GLU A 11 -9.00 -8.51 -4.87
C GLU A 11 -8.09 -9.16 -5.91
N VAL A 12 -7.41 -10.24 -5.52
CA VAL A 12 -6.44 -10.97 -6.35
C VAL A 12 -6.59 -12.48 -6.15
N PHE A 13 -6.32 -13.24 -7.21
CA PHE A 13 -6.18 -14.69 -7.12
C PHE A 13 -4.69 -15.06 -7.07
N ALA A 14 -4.31 -15.92 -6.13
CA ALA A 14 -2.94 -16.35 -5.96
C ALA A 14 -2.70 -17.72 -6.63
N VAL A 15 -1.56 -17.87 -7.29
CA VAL A 15 -1.06 -19.15 -7.82
C VAL A 15 0.33 -19.37 -7.23
N CYS A 16 0.53 -20.47 -6.51
CA CYS A 16 1.85 -20.94 -6.15
C CYS A 16 2.52 -21.55 -7.39
N GLU A 17 3.75 -21.12 -7.70
CA GLU A 17 4.53 -21.54 -8.87
C GLU A 17 5.82 -22.26 -8.47
N ASP A 18 5.97 -22.62 -7.19
CA ASP A 18 7.10 -23.42 -6.72
C ASP A 18 7.06 -24.83 -7.33
N GLU A 19 8.01 -25.10 -8.23
CA GLU A 19 8.30 -26.45 -8.74
C GLU A 19 9.11 -27.31 -7.74
N ARG A 20 9.22 -26.88 -6.47
CA ARG A 20 9.84 -27.71 -5.42
C ARG A 20 9.11 -29.04 -5.33
N ASP A 21 9.89 -30.11 -5.23
CA ASP A 21 9.43 -31.51 -5.25
C ASP A 21 8.65 -31.93 -6.53
N GLY A 22 8.78 -31.18 -7.64
CA GLY A 22 8.07 -31.48 -8.89
C GLY A 22 6.56 -31.26 -8.82
N ARG A 23 6.08 -30.45 -7.85
CA ARG A 23 4.67 -30.11 -7.72
C ARG A 23 4.23 -29.24 -8.88
N GLN A 24 3.03 -29.51 -9.41
CA GLN A 24 2.41 -28.63 -10.40
C GLN A 24 1.96 -27.32 -9.74
N PRO A 25 1.99 -26.19 -10.47
CA PRO A 25 1.49 -24.91 -9.98
C PRO A 25 0.05 -25.01 -9.44
N LYS A 26 -0.18 -24.43 -8.27
CA LYS A 26 -1.46 -24.54 -7.54
C LYS A 26 -2.16 -23.19 -7.48
N LEU A 27 -3.28 -23.07 -8.18
CA LEU A 27 -4.25 -22.00 -7.97
C LEU A 27 -4.93 -22.16 -6.62
N PHE A 28 -5.01 -21.09 -5.84
CA PHE A 28 -5.83 -21.05 -4.63
C PHE A 28 -7.24 -20.56 -4.99
N ASP A 29 -8.26 -21.35 -4.64
CA ASP A 29 -9.67 -21.06 -4.99
C ASP A 29 -10.23 -19.82 -4.30
N GLN A 30 -9.66 -19.44 -3.16
CA GLN A 30 -10.09 -18.30 -2.37
C GLN A 30 -9.41 -17.01 -2.84
N PRO A 31 -10.17 -15.91 -3.04
CA PRO A 31 -9.58 -14.61 -3.30
C PRO A 31 -8.86 -14.04 -2.07
N PHE A 32 -7.75 -13.35 -2.34
CA PHE A 32 -7.01 -12.57 -1.35
C PHE A 32 -7.24 -11.08 -1.62
N GLN A 33 -7.23 -10.25 -0.58
CA GLN A 33 -7.20 -8.80 -0.76
C GLN A 33 -5.76 -8.32 -0.63
N LEU A 34 -5.13 -7.92 -1.75
CA LEU A 34 -3.79 -7.35 -1.80
C LEU A 34 -3.82 -5.89 -1.35
N TYR A 35 -3.10 -5.60 -0.28
CA TYR A 35 -2.74 -4.26 0.16
C TYR A 35 -1.27 -4.00 -0.20
N ALA A 36 -1.01 -2.98 -1.00
CA ALA A 36 0.35 -2.52 -1.30
C ALA A 36 0.44 -1.01 -1.09
N SER A 37 1.37 -0.57 -0.23
CA SER A 37 1.64 0.86 -0.01
C SER A 37 3.10 1.13 -0.28
N CYS A 38 3.35 2.18 -1.06
CA CYS A 38 4.65 2.78 -1.25
C CYS A 38 4.60 4.17 -0.64
N LYS A 39 5.65 4.58 0.06
CA LYS A 39 5.84 5.98 0.48
C LYS A 39 6.94 6.64 -0.33
N PRO A 40 6.98 7.98 -0.43
CA PRO A 40 7.98 8.71 -1.21
C PRO A 40 9.41 8.51 -0.68
N SER A 41 9.54 8.11 0.59
CA SER A 41 10.78 7.75 1.28
C SER A 41 11.37 6.39 0.86
N SER A 42 11.07 5.91 -0.35
CA SER A 42 11.58 4.66 -0.95
C SER A 42 11.25 3.38 -0.18
N SER A 43 10.11 3.35 0.52
CA SER A 43 9.69 2.20 1.33
C SER A 43 8.37 1.64 0.82
N VAL A 44 8.36 0.37 0.42
CA VAL A 44 7.15 -0.37 -0.01
C VAL A 44 6.90 -1.56 0.93
N PHE A 45 5.64 -1.95 1.11
CA PHE A 45 5.29 -3.25 1.68
C PHE A 45 4.07 -3.83 0.99
N PHE A 46 3.98 -5.16 0.98
CA PHE A 46 2.83 -5.90 0.46
C PHE A 46 2.22 -6.73 1.60
N ARG A 47 0.90 -6.78 1.65
CA ARG A 47 0.16 -7.59 2.60
C ARG A 47 -1.07 -8.18 1.94
N LEU A 48 -1.13 -9.50 1.82
CA LEU A 48 -2.35 -10.19 1.44
C LEU A 48 -3.21 -10.37 2.68
N ARG A 49 -4.51 -10.14 2.54
CA ARG A 49 -5.51 -10.31 3.60
C ARG A 49 -6.46 -11.40 3.17
N VAL A 50 -6.64 -12.41 4.02
CA VAL A 50 -7.59 -13.51 3.84
C VAL A 50 -8.58 -13.53 5.00
N SER A 51 -9.84 -13.85 4.72
CA SER A 51 -10.85 -14.06 5.77
C SER A 51 -11.13 -15.53 5.98
N LEU A 52 -10.93 -16.00 7.20
CA LEU A 52 -11.40 -17.29 7.67
C LEU A 52 -12.82 -17.10 8.21
N ILE A 53 -13.76 -17.96 7.81
CA ILE A 53 -15.12 -18.00 8.37
C ILE A 53 -15.20 -19.30 9.15
N ASN A 54 -15.24 -19.19 10.47
CA ASN A 54 -15.32 -20.35 11.37
C ASN A 54 -16.76 -20.89 11.44
N GLY A 55 -16.98 -22.08 12.02
CA GLY A 55 -18.29 -22.72 12.12
C GLY A 55 -19.33 -21.91 12.93
N ALA A 56 -18.87 -21.00 13.80
CA ALA A 56 -19.71 -20.02 14.51
C ALA A 56 -19.98 -18.73 13.68
N SER A 57 -19.71 -18.75 12.36
CA SER A 57 -19.81 -17.61 11.43
C SER A 57 -18.97 -16.39 11.82
N ARG A 58 -18.00 -16.53 12.73
CA ARG A 58 -17.08 -15.46 13.13
C ARG A 58 -16.00 -15.32 12.06
N LYS A 59 -15.95 -14.13 11.45
CA LYS A 59 -14.92 -13.75 10.49
C LYS A 59 -13.61 -13.42 11.22
N ILE A 60 -12.58 -14.23 11.02
CA ILE A 60 -11.21 -13.97 11.50
C ILE A 60 -10.37 -13.54 10.31
N MET A 61 -9.62 -12.44 10.44
CA MET A 61 -8.70 -12.01 9.39
C MET A 61 -7.31 -12.57 9.68
N VAL A 62 -6.62 -13.02 8.63
CA VAL A 62 -5.21 -13.39 8.66
C VAL A 62 -4.50 -12.60 7.58
N TYR A 63 -3.24 -12.23 7.82
CA TYR A 63 -2.44 -11.45 6.90
C TYR A 63 -1.19 -12.23 6.48
N LEU A 64 -0.87 -12.24 5.19
CA LEU A 64 0.45 -12.62 4.71
C LEU A 64 1.24 -11.34 4.39
N GLN A 65 2.24 -11.02 5.19
CA GLN A 65 3.10 -9.86 5.03
C GLN A 65 4.37 -10.23 4.25
N ILE A 66 4.64 -9.48 3.20
CA ILE A 66 5.81 -9.65 2.34
C ILE A 66 6.60 -8.35 2.39
N THR A 67 7.77 -8.41 3.03
CA THR A 67 8.67 -7.27 3.23
C THR A 67 9.72 -7.23 2.11
N PRO A 68 10.23 -6.03 1.71
CA PRO A 68 11.17 -5.90 0.60
C PRO A 68 12.43 -6.75 0.72
N ASP A 69 12.98 -6.89 1.93
CA ASP A 69 14.15 -7.73 2.25
C ASP A 69 13.95 -9.21 1.89
N ARG A 70 12.70 -9.67 1.79
CA ARG A 70 12.37 -11.04 1.39
C ARG A 70 12.17 -11.20 -0.11
N ILE A 71 11.95 -10.12 -0.87
CA ILE A 71 11.63 -10.17 -2.31
C ILE A 71 12.91 -10.08 -3.14
N SER A 72 13.24 -11.14 -3.86
CA SER A 72 14.39 -11.20 -4.77
C SER A 72 14.10 -10.66 -6.17
N SER A 73 12.84 -10.74 -6.62
CA SER A 73 12.39 -10.17 -7.89
C SER A 73 10.88 -9.96 -7.86
N LEU A 74 10.42 -8.79 -8.32
CA LEU A 74 9.01 -8.48 -8.55
C LEU A 74 8.80 -8.19 -10.03
N ARG A 75 7.96 -8.98 -10.71
CA ARG A 75 7.69 -8.83 -12.15
C ARG A 75 6.22 -8.56 -12.42
N TYR A 76 5.95 -7.65 -13.35
CA TYR A 76 4.61 -7.36 -13.85
C TYR A 76 4.51 -7.77 -15.31
N THR A 77 3.48 -8.54 -15.66
CA THR A 77 3.21 -8.99 -17.03
C THR A 77 1.71 -8.90 -17.32
N THR A 78 1.34 -8.37 -18.49
CA THR A 78 -0.04 -8.37 -18.99
C THR A 78 -0.26 -9.60 -19.85
N CYS A 79 -1.33 -10.36 -19.59
CA CYS A 79 -1.61 -11.65 -20.22
C CYS A 79 -2.92 -11.58 -21.01
N ASN A 80 -2.86 -11.26 -22.30
CA ASN A 80 -4.03 -11.19 -23.17
C ASN A 80 -4.37 -12.58 -23.75
N ALA A 81 -5.64 -12.81 -24.11
CA ALA A 81 -6.08 -14.07 -24.70
C ALA A 81 -5.58 -14.25 -26.15
N ASN A 82 -5.22 -13.14 -26.80
CA ASN A 82 -4.83 -13.10 -28.21
C ASN A 82 -3.30 -13.22 -28.42
N ASP A 83 -2.50 -13.18 -27.35
CA ASP A 83 -1.03 -13.22 -27.41
C ASP A 83 -0.51 -14.66 -27.62
N LEU A 84 -0.68 -15.16 -28.84
CA LEU A 84 -0.24 -16.51 -29.28
C LEU A 84 1.29 -16.72 -29.24
N GLY A 85 2.08 -15.66 -29.09
CA GLY A 85 3.55 -15.70 -29.18
C GLY A 85 4.31 -15.96 -27.87
N SER A 86 3.65 -15.93 -26.72
CA SER A 86 4.29 -16.12 -25.40
C SER A 86 3.81 -17.40 -24.71
N PRO A 87 4.68 -18.18 -24.03
CA PRO A 87 4.24 -19.33 -23.25
C PRO A 87 3.26 -18.89 -22.17
N SER A 88 2.07 -19.50 -22.16
CA SER A 88 1.00 -19.14 -21.23
C SER A 88 1.43 -19.37 -19.77
N PRO A 89 1.29 -18.36 -18.89
CA PRO A 89 1.46 -18.54 -17.45
C PRO A 89 0.60 -19.69 -16.87
N PRO A 90 1.08 -20.34 -15.80
CA PRO A 90 0.36 -21.45 -15.20
C PRO A 90 -1.01 -21.02 -14.64
N CYS A 91 -1.99 -21.91 -14.78
CA CYS A 91 -3.38 -21.73 -14.33
C CYS A 91 -4.13 -20.52 -14.93
N LEU A 92 -3.60 -19.85 -15.97
CA LEU A 92 -4.18 -18.61 -16.50
C LEU A 92 -5.66 -18.72 -16.90
N GLU A 93 -6.08 -19.81 -17.55
CA GLU A 93 -7.49 -19.98 -17.95
C GLU A 93 -8.45 -20.14 -16.75
N LEU A 94 -8.02 -20.85 -15.70
CA LEU A 94 -8.79 -20.96 -14.45
C LEU A 94 -8.88 -19.60 -13.75
N VAL A 95 -7.79 -18.83 -13.75
CA VAL A 95 -7.76 -17.45 -13.24
C VAL A 95 -8.70 -16.54 -14.04
N ARG A 96 -8.72 -16.64 -15.38
CA ARG A 96 -9.65 -15.89 -16.24
C ARG A 96 -11.10 -16.19 -15.90
N GLN A 97 -11.44 -17.47 -15.70
CA GLN A 97 -12.78 -17.88 -15.25
C GLN A 97 -13.15 -17.26 -13.90
N LYS A 98 -12.24 -17.34 -12.90
CA LYS A 98 -12.42 -16.75 -11.56
C LYS A 98 -12.57 -15.21 -11.60
N LEU A 99 -11.91 -14.54 -12.53
CA LEU A 99 -12.01 -13.08 -12.76
C LEU A 99 -13.19 -12.67 -13.67
N GLY A 100 -14.16 -13.56 -13.92
CA GLY A 100 -15.36 -13.27 -14.71
C GLY A 100 -15.17 -13.34 -16.22
N GLY A 101 -14.30 -14.23 -16.71
CA GLY A 101 -14.08 -14.46 -18.15
C GLY A 101 -13.26 -13.37 -18.85
N ARG A 102 -12.50 -12.55 -18.11
CA ARG A 102 -11.75 -11.41 -18.66
C ARG A 102 -10.64 -11.85 -19.62
N ARG A 103 -10.66 -11.33 -20.85
CA ARG A 103 -9.65 -11.60 -21.90
C ARG A 103 -8.25 -11.09 -21.57
N SER A 104 -8.11 -10.08 -20.71
CA SER A 104 -6.83 -9.49 -20.31
C SER A 104 -6.71 -9.36 -18.79
N VAL A 105 -5.63 -9.93 -18.26
CA VAL A 105 -5.33 -10.06 -16.83
C VAL A 105 -3.90 -9.59 -16.59
N ALA A 106 -3.66 -8.83 -15.53
CA ALA A 106 -2.31 -8.51 -15.06
C ALA A 106 -1.84 -9.56 -14.05
N ARG A 107 -0.59 -9.98 -14.18
CA ARG A 107 0.12 -10.94 -13.32
C ARG A 107 1.28 -10.22 -12.65
N LEU A 108 1.27 -10.22 -11.32
CA LEU A 108 2.33 -9.71 -10.46
C LEU A 108 3.03 -10.90 -9.79
N GLN A 109 4.21 -11.28 -10.32
CA GLN A 109 4.99 -12.43 -9.86
C GLN A 109 6.00 -11.99 -8.79
N PHE A 110 5.98 -12.67 -7.65
CA PHE A 110 6.89 -12.49 -6.53
C PHE A 110 7.84 -13.69 -6.48
N GLN A 111 9.14 -13.41 -6.54
CA GLN A 111 10.18 -14.36 -6.20
C GLN A 111 10.79 -13.92 -4.86
N LEU A 112 10.99 -14.85 -3.93
CA LEU A 112 11.56 -14.59 -2.61
C LEU A 112 13.02 -15.08 -2.52
N HIS A 113 13.79 -14.55 -1.57
CA HIS A 113 15.24 -14.83 -1.46
C HIS A 113 15.56 -16.22 -0.88
N SER A 114 14.78 -16.69 0.09
CA SER A 114 14.85 -18.03 0.72
C SER A 114 13.94 -18.07 1.96
N THR A 115 13.78 -16.93 2.63
CA THR A 115 12.84 -16.71 3.73
C THR A 115 11.41 -16.60 3.19
N HIS A 116 10.55 -17.48 3.70
CA HIS A 116 9.10 -17.49 3.50
C HIS A 116 8.44 -16.15 3.84
N ALA A 117 7.27 -15.87 3.28
CA ALA A 117 6.49 -14.68 3.65
C ALA A 117 5.91 -14.81 5.07
N GLN A 118 5.71 -13.69 5.73
CA GLN A 118 5.37 -13.60 7.15
C GLN A 118 3.86 -13.82 7.35
N LEU A 119 3.45 -15.01 7.81
CA LEU A 119 2.04 -15.24 8.15
C LEU A 119 1.73 -14.66 9.53
N VAL A 120 0.79 -13.71 9.59
CA VAL A 120 0.46 -12.95 10.79
C VAL A 120 -0.99 -13.17 11.19
N VAL A 121 -1.19 -13.71 12.37
CA VAL A 121 -2.49 -14.02 12.99
C VAL A 121 -2.77 -13.09 14.18
N PRO A 122 -4.03 -12.95 14.65
CA PRO A 122 -4.32 -12.24 15.90
C PRO A 122 -3.59 -12.86 17.11
N ILE A 123 -3.26 -12.08 18.13
CA ILE A 123 -2.81 -12.64 19.41
C ILE A 123 -3.93 -13.52 20.01
N GLY A 124 -3.57 -14.71 20.47
CA GLY A 124 -4.53 -15.70 20.98
C GLY A 124 -5.31 -16.43 19.89
N PHE A 125 -4.85 -16.40 18.63
CA PHE A 125 -5.44 -17.19 17.55
C PHE A 125 -5.31 -18.70 17.80
N ALA A 126 -6.46 -19.36 17.91
CA ALA A 126 -6.59 -20.81 17.87
C ALA A 126 -7.68 -21.17 16.86
N LEU A 127 -7.39 -22.06 15.91
CA LEU A 127 -8.34 -22.52 14.90
C LEU A 127 -8.86 -23.92 15.25
N ASP A 128 -9.82 -23.97 16.17
CA ASP A 128 -10.52 -25.20 16.55
C ASP A 128 -11.65 -25.51 15.55
N GLU A 129 -11.25 -25.82 14.31
CA GLU A 129 -12.14 -26.17 13.20
C GLU A 129 -11.73 -27.52 12.61
N PRO A 130 -12.68 -28.33 12.09
CA PRO A 130 -12.40 -29.63 11.50
C PRO A 130 -11.52 -29.49 10.24
N PRO A 131 -10.73 -30.53 9.88
CA PRO A 131 -9.77 -30.48 8.76
C PRO A 131 -10.36 -29.97 7.45
N ASP A 132 -11.57 -30.41 7.11
CA ASP A 132 -12.26 -30.08 5.85
C ASP A 132 -13.05 -28.76 5.89
N SER A 133 -12.94 -27.99 6.98
CA SER A 133 -13.61 -26.68 7.08
C SER A 133 -13.08 -25.68 6.05
N PRO A 134 -13.93 -24.78 5.51
CA PRO A 134 -13.48 -23.67 4.68
C PRO A 134 -12.42 -22.80 5.36
N ALA A 135 -12.49 -22.66 6.70
CA ALA A 135 -11.48 -21.95 7.48
C ALA A 135 -10.11 -22.62 7.49
N ARG A 136 -10.05 -23.95 7.64
CA ARG A 136 -8.79 -24.71 7.54
C ARG A 136 -8.24 -24.71 6.12
N SER A 137 -9.08 -24.85 5.10
CA SER A 137 -8.68 -24.76 3.69
C SER A 137 -8.10 -23.37 3.35
N ALA A 138 -8.75 -22.30 3.84
CA ALA A 138 -8.30 -20.92 3.73
C ALA A 138 -6.95 -20.67 4.43
N LEU A 139 -6.80 -21.14 5.67
CA LEU A 139 -5.54 -21.03 6.41
C LEU A 139 -4.44 -21.87 5.75
N GLY A 140 -4.72 -23.10 5.35
CA GLY A 140 -3.77 -23.97 4.63
C GLY A 140 -3.33 -23.38 3.29
N SER A 141 -4.22 -22.66 2.61
CA SER A 141 -3.87 -21.88 1.40
C SER A 141 -2.94 -20.72 1.73
N ALA A 142 -3.20 -19.97 2.79
CA ALA A 142 -2.31 -18.91 3.27
C ALA A 142 -0.94 -19.45 3.75
N ASN A 143 -0.91 -20.58 4.46
CA ASN A 143 0.33 -21.29 4.86
C ASN A 143 1.14 -21.73 3.63
N SER A 144 0.47 -22.35 2.64
CA SER A 144 1.10 -22.80 1.40
C SER A 144 1.69 -21.63 0.60
N LEU A 145 1.00 -20.49 0.57
CA LEU A 145 1.48 -19.28 -0.08
C LEU A 145 2.58 -18.58 0.73
N ALA A 146 2.56 -18.68 2.06
CA ALA A 146 3.63 -18.20 2.92
C ALA A 146 4.94 -18.95 2.66
N ALA A 147 4.86 -20.28 2.59
CA ALA A 147 5.98 -21.17 2.31
C ALA A 147 6.51 -21.11 0.87
N ALA A 148 5.81 -20.44 -0.05
CA ALA A 148 6.21 -20.38 -1.45
C ALA A 148 7.41 -19.46 -1.69
N SER A 149 8.43 -19.94 -2.42
CA SER A 149 9.55 -19.13 -2.91
C SER A 149 9.25 -18.40 -4.22
N LEU A 150 8.26 -18.86 -4.98
CA LEU A 150 7.73 -18.25 -6.20
C LEU A 150 6.21 -18.36 -6.24
N PHE A 151 5.53 -17.22 -6.39
CA PHE A 151 4.08 -17.17 -6.59
C PHE A 151 3.66 -15.98 -7.44
N SER A 152 2.50 -16.08 -8.07
CA SER A 152 1.87 -14.99 -8.83
C SER A 152 0.55 -14.56 -8.23
N LEU A 153 0.31 -13.25 -8.25
CA LEU A 153 -0.98 -12.64 -7.98
C LEU A 153 -1.59 -12.14 -9.29
N TYR A 154 -2.83 -12.52 -9.55
CA TYR A 154 -3.56 -12.15 -10.74
C TYR A 154 -4.70 -11.18 -10.42
N LEU A 155 -4.80 -10.12 -11.23
CA LEU A 155 -5.75 -9.02 -11.07
C LEU A 155 -6.22 -8.49 -12.44
N PRO A 156 -7.36 -7.78 -12.55
CA PRO A 156 -7.78 -7.19 -13.81
C PRO A 156 -6.75 -6.20 -14.36
N HIS A 157 -6.41 -6.31 -15.66
CA HIS A 157 -5.26 -5.61 -16.26
C HIS A 157 -5.25 -4.09 -16.08
N ASN A 158 -6.43 -3.46 -15.94
CA ASN A 158 -6.61 -2.02 -15.86
C ASN A 158 -6.47 -1.47 -14.42
N VAL A 159 -6.31 -2.31 -13.40
CA VAL A 159 -6.39 -1.89 -11.99
C VAL A 159 -5.04 -1.44 -11.43
N LEU A 160 -3.95 -2.14 -11.71
CA LEU A 160 -2.60 -1.72 -11.33
C LEU A 160 -1.93 -1.00 -12.50
N SER A 161 -1.87 0.33 -12.45
CA SER A 161 -1.18 1.10 -13.49
C SER A 161 0.33 0.84 -13.49
N MET A 162 0.93 0.84 -14.68
CA MET A 162 2.37 0.64 -14.86
C MET A 162 3.20 1.64 -14.04
N VAL A 163 2.73 2.89 -13.90
CA VAL A 163 3.38 3.92 -13.08
C VAL A 163 3.42 3.54 -11.60
N LYS A 164 2.33 2.95 -11.07
CA LYS A 164 2.28 2.49 -9.66
C LYS A 164 3.06 1.19 -9.46
N PHE A 165 3.13 0.32 -10.46
CA PHE A 165 4.07 -0.81 -10.43
C PHE A 165 5.54 -0.33 -10.44
N GLN A 166 5.89 0.65 -11.27
CA GLN A 166 7.26 1.19 -11.33
C GLN A 166 7.70 1.86 -10.02
N SER A 167 6.78 2.49 -9.27
CA SER A 167 7.13 2.99 -7.93
C SER A 167 7.38 1.86 -6.92
N PHE A 168 6.61 0.77 -7.00
CA PHE A 168 6.88 -0.44 -6.20
C PHE A 168 8.25 -1.05 -6.52
N ALA A 169 8.55 -1.29 -7.80
CA ALA A 169 9.84 -1.84 -8.23
C ALA A 169 11.01 -0.96 -7.78
N ARG A 170 10.94 0.36 -8.03
CA ARG A 170 11.98 1.31 -7.59
C ARG A 170 12.16 1.33 -6.07
N ALA A 171 11.09 1.18 -5.29
CA ALA A 171 11.18 1.13 -3.83
C ALA A 171 11.78 -0.19 -3.32
N LEU A 172 11.62 -1.30 -4.04
CA LEU A 172 12.34 -2.54 -3.76
C LEU A 172 13.84 -2.38 -4.04
N ASP A 173 14.20 -1.88 -5.24
CA ASP A 173 15.60 -1.68 -5.65
C ASP A 173 16.37 -0.75 -4.69
N GLN A 174 15.68 0.26 -4.13
CA GLN A 174 16.25 1.22 -3.20
C GLN A 174 16.26 0.76 -1.74
N PHE A 175 15.51 -0.30 -1.38
CA PHE A 175 15.37 -0.75 0.01
C PHE A 175 16.72 -1.11 0.69
N PRO A 176 17.69 -1.76 0.04
CA PRO A 176 19.00 -2.04 0.65
C PRO A 176 19.86 -0.79 0.90
N THR A 177 19.47 0.36 0.35
CA THR A 177 20.22 1.64 0.43
C THR A 177 19.56 2.67 1.35
N LEU A 178 18.53 2.29 2.09
CA LEU A 178 17.82 3.20 2.99
C LEU A 178 18.70 3.65 4.16
N SER A 179 18.53 4.90 4.58
CA SER A 179 19.12 5.41 5.81
C SER A 179 18.50 4.74 7.05
N ALA A 180 19.20 4.81 8.19
CA ALA A 180 18.69 4.29 9.46
C ALA A 180 17.33 4.91 9.88
N GLU A 181 17.11 6.18 9.55
CA GLU A 181 15.83 6.87 9.80
C GLU A 181 14.70 6.32 8.91
N GLN A 182 14.99 6.09 7.62
CA GLN A 182 14.05 5.46 6.70
C GLN A 182 13.73 4.01 7.10
N HIS A 183 14.73 3.23 7.53
CA HIS A 183 14.50 1.90 8.11
C HIS A 183 13.62 1.98 9.36
N GLN A 184 13.82 2.94 10.26
CA GLN A 184 12.98 3.09 11.45
C GLN A 184 11.52 3.46 11.08
N LEU A 185 11.32 4.35 10.09
CA LEU A 185 9.99 4.67 9.56
C LEU A 185 9.33 3.46 8.90
N TYR A 186 10.10 2.65 8.17
CA TYR A 186 9.64 1.39 7.59
C TYR A 186 9.22 0.40 8.68
N THR A 187 10.02 0.17 9.72
CA THR A 187 9.69 -0.72 10.84
C THR A 187 8.37 -0.33 11.50
N ARG A 188 8.08 0.97 11.68
CA ARG A 188 6.80 1.45 12.21
C ARG A 188 5.62 1.19 11.27
N MET A 189 5.84 1.17 9.96
CA MET A 189 4.81 0.90 8.95
C MET A 189 4.44 -0.58 8.85
N VAL A 190 5.41 -1.48 9.10
CA VAL A 190 5.20 -2.93 9.10
C VAL A 190 5.06 -3.54 10.49
N ASP A 191 4.96 -2.71 11.53
CA ASP A 191 4.80 -3.16 12.92
C ASP A 191 3.52 -3.97 13.11
N LEU A 192 3.68 -5.23 13.52
CA LEU A 192 2.58 -6.16 13.75
C LEU A 192 1.69 -5.69 14.91
N ARG A 193 2.20 -4.87 15.84
CA ARG A 193 1.44 -4.32 16.98
C ARG A 193 0.32 -3.39 16.54
N GLY A 194 0.47 -2.71 15.40
CA GLY A 194 -0.56 -1.84 14.82
C GLY A 194 -1.72 -2.60 14.16
N LEU A 195 -1.60 -3.92 13.99
CA LEU A 195 -2.64 -4.74 13.36
C LEU A 195 -3.79 -5.03 14.33
N TYR A 196 -4.89 -5.52 13.76
CA TYR A 196 -6.08 -5.94 14.51
C TYR A 196 -6.64 -4.85 15.45
N ASN A 197 -6.72 -3.61 14.93
CA ASN A 197 -7.18 -2.43 15.68
C ASN A 197 -6.33 -2.14 16.93
N GLY A 198 -5.03 -2.44 16.88
CA GLY A 198 -4.08 -2.23 17.98
C GLY A 198 -4.05 -3.34 19.03
N THR A 199 -4.81 -4.43 18.86
CA THR A 199 -4.63 -5.63 19.72
C THR A 199 -3.36 -6.40 19.38
N GLY A 200 -2.77 -6.15 18.20
CA GLY A 200 -1.51 -6.72 17.76
C GLY A 200 -1.66 -8.07 17.04
N GLY A 201 -0.77 -8.28 16.08
CA GLY A 201 -0.57 -9.55 15.40
C GLY A 201 0.69 -10.27 15.89
N MET A 202 0.69 -11.59 15.77
CA MET A 202 1.84 -12.47 16.00
C MET A 202 2.20 -13.20 14.71
N GLU A 203 3.48 -13.36 14.42
CA GLU A 203 3.96 -14.24 13.35
C GLU A 203 3.70 -15.70 13.74
N MET A 204 2.97 -16.43 12.89
CA MET A 204 2.68 -17.83 13.07
C MET A 204 3.87 -18.65 12.56
N THR A 205 4.61 -19.28 13.48
CA THR A 205 5.68 -20.21 13.15
C THR A 205 5.14 -21.45 12.45
N LEU A 206 5.73 -21.82 11.31
CA LEU A 206 5.22 -22.86 10.42
C LEU A 206 5.58 -24.30 10.84
N GLU A 207 6.36 -24.49 11.90
CA GLU A 207 7.15 -25.71 12.12
C GLU A 207 6.38 -26.93 12.67
N ASP A 208 5.15 -26.78 13.16
CA ASP A 208 4.43 -27.83 13.93
C ASP A 208 3.14 -28.39 13.27
N GLN A 209 3.09 -28.57 11.95
CA GLN A 209 1.93 -29.21 11.28
C GLN A 209 2.19 -30.57 10.58
N ASP A 210 3.45 -31.01 10.45
CA ASP A 210 3.80 -32.34 9.90
C ASP A 210 3.86 -33.47 10.96
N ALA A 211 3.24 -33.26 12.13
CA ALA A 211 3.03 -34.31 13.13
C ALA A 211 2.00 -35.33 12.64
N SER A 212 2.47 -36.31 11.85
CA SER A 212 1.71 -37.49 11.46
C SER A 212 1.13 -38.21 12.70
N PRO A 213 -0.08 -38.80 12.62
CA PRO A 213 -0.63 -39.56 13.73
C PRO A 213 0.28 -40.74 14.07
N LEU A 214 0.47 -40.97 15.38
CA LEU A 214 1.28 -42.06 15.93
C LEU A 214 0.94 -43.41 15.26
N PRO A 215 1.94 -44.20 14.83
CA PRO A 215 1.67 -45.52 14.31
C PRO A 215 1.13 -46.42 15.42
N ASP A 216 -0.10 -46.86 15.21
CA ASP A 216 -0.73 -47.99 15.88
C ASP A 216 0.25 -49.16 16.02
N LYS A 217 0.27 -49.77 17.21
CA LYS A 217 1.20 -50.86 17.53
C LYS A 217 0.58 -51.93 18.43
N ASP A 218 -0.67 -52.27 18.17
CA ASP A 218 -1.25 -53.52 18.64
C ASP A 218 -0.65 -54.72 17.90
N HIS A 219 0.12 -55.55 18.61
CA HIS A 219 0.24 -56.99 18.33
C HIS A 219 0.66 -57.77 19.59
N ASP A 220 -0.36 -58.27 20.29
CA ASP A 220 -0.45 -59.61 20.91
C ASP A 220 0.80 -60.28 21.52
N ARG A 221 0.76 -60.51 22.84
CA ARG A 221 0.28 -61.82 23.38
C ARG A 221 0.22 -61.88 24.92
N SER A 222 -0.99 -62.13 25.42
CA SER A 222 -1.36 -62.96 26.59
C SER A 222 -0.28 -63.37 27.62
N THR A 223 -0.51 -63.12 28.92
CA THR A 223 -1.20 -64.05 29.85
C THR A 223 -1.10 -63.55 31.32
N THR A 224 -2.21 -63.57 32.06
CA THR A 224 -2.34 -63.33 33.53
C THR A 224 -3.16 -64.47 34.16
N PRO A 225 -3.34 -64.58 35.51
CA PRO A 225 -2.76 -63.85 36.66
C PRO A 225 -1.89 -64.86 37.48
N PRO A 226 -1.96 -65.11 38.82
CA PRO A 226 -2.48 -64.35 39.99
C PRO A 226 -1.61 -64.33 41.28
N THR A 227 -2.01 -63.47 42.24
CA THR A 227 -1.66 -63.46 43.69
C THR A 227 -0.19 -63.15 44.06
N THR A 228 0.11 -62.23 44.99
CA THR A 228 -0.50 -62.02 46.32
C THR A 228 -0.38 -60.55 46.78
N ALA A 229 -1.25 -60.12 47.70
CA ALA A 229 -1.32 -58.76 48.22
C ALA A 229 -0.29 -58.44 49.32
N SER A 230 0.23 -57.20 49.34
CA SER A 230 0.51 -56.46 50.59
C SER A 230 0.79 -54.96 50.40
N TYR A 231 -0.05 -54.16 51.08
CA TYR A 231 0.11 -52.83 51.68
C TYR A 231 1.34 -51.91 51.45
N THR A 232 1.03 -50.60 51.33
CA THR A 232 1.83 -49.40 51.73
C THR A 232 3.17 -49.17 51.00
N THR A 233 3.50 -47.99 50.43
CA THR A 233 3.74 -46.70 51.14
C THR A 233 4.05 -45.56 50.13
N THR A 234 3.65 -44.32 50.43
CA THR A 234 4.06 -43.00 49.86
C THR A 234 4.36 -42.81 48.35
N VAL A 235 3.62 -41.85 47.76
CA VAL A 235 3.89 -41.23 46.46
C VAL A 235 5.19 -40.40 46.48
N ALA A 236 6.04 -40.57 45.47
CA ALA A 236 7.11 -39.63 45.13
C ALA A 236 6.74 -38.89 43.83
N PHE A 237 6.69 -37.56 43.88
CA PHE A 237 6.55 -36.72 42.68
C PHE A 237 7.92 -36.19 42.27
N ASP A 238 8.52 -36.80 41.24
CA ASP A 238 9.67 -36.21 40.56
C ASP A 238 9.26 -34.87 39.94
N THR A 239 9.89 -33.80 40.41
CA THR A 239 9.68 -32.44 39.90
C THR A 239 10.87 -32.07 39.01
N PRO A 240 10.67 -31.76 37.72
CA PRO A 240 11.78 -31.47 36.81
C PRO A 240 12.53 -30.18 37.18
N SER A 241 13.81 -30.14 36.80
CA SER A 241 14.75 -29.08 37.14
C SER A 241 14.33 -27.71 36.60
N ARG A 242 14.06 -26.76 37.50
CA ARG A 242 13.94 -25.35 37.14
C ARG A 242 15.33 -24.72 37.02
N TYR A 243 15.84 -24.64 35.80
CA TYR A 243 16.88 -23.66 35.47
C TYR A 243 16.24 -22.27 35.58
N ILE A 244 16.59 -21.52 36.64
CA ILE A 244 16.21 -20.12 36.80
C ILE A 244 17.44 -19.29 36.50
N ASP A 245 17.57 -18.85 35.25
CA ASP A 245 18.53 -17.80 34.93
C ASP A 245 18.16 -16.53 35.69
N SER A 246 19.18 -15.89 36.26
CA SER A 246 18.99 -14.66 37.04
C SER A 246 18.57 -13.52 36.11
N PRO A 247 17.55 -12.71 36.49
CA PRO A 247 17.14 -11.58 35.66
C PRO A 247 18.29 -10.57 35.50
N PRO A 248 18.40 -9.91 34.34
CA PRO A 248 19.48 -8.96 34.08
C PRO A 248 19.44 -7.79 35.07
N ARG A 249 20.61 -7.45 35.64
CA ARG A 249 20.77 -6.25 36.47
C ARG A 249 20.68 -5.02 35.59
N TYR A 250 19.62 -4.23 35.76
CA TYR A 250 19.55 -2.89 35.22
C TYR A 250 20.28 -1.93 36.17
N GLU A 251 21.29 -1.22 35.65
CA GLU A 251 21.81 -0.04 36.34
C GLU A 251 20.80 1.10 36.19
N GLU A 252 20.17 1.48 37.29
CA GLU A 252 19.46 2.77 37.36
C GLU A 252 20.50 3.90 37.24
N CYS A 253 20.32 4.78 36.26
CA CYS A 253 21.02 6.06 36.21
C CYS A 253 20.02 7.21 36.10
N PRO A 254 20.24 8.34 36.81
CA PRO A 254 19.15 9.20 37.22
C PRO A 254 18.90 10.34 36.22
N GLY A 255 17.65 10.75 36.10
CA GLY A 255 17.34 12.09 35.60
C GLY A 255 17.65 13.15 36.65
N GLU A 256 17.98 14.35 36.23
CA GLU A 256 17.03 15.49 36.31
C GLU A 256 17.60 16.73 35.62
N GLY A 257 16.73 17.50 34.96
CA GLY A 257 17.11 18.71 34.24
C GLY A 257 17.21 19.92 35.15
N TRP A 258 18.03 20.90 34.78
CA TRP A 258 18.07 22.22 35.41
C TRP A 258 17.89 23.33 34.38
N GLN A 259 16.97 24.26 34.69
CA GLN A 259 16.65 25.43 33.86
C GLN A 259 17.76 26.49 33.87
N PRO A 260 17.95 27.23 32.77
CA PRO A 260 18.56 28.55 32.80
C PRO A 260 17.50 29.66 32.99
N LYS A 261 17.77 30.58 33.92
CA LYS A 261 17.00 31.82 34.13
C LYS A 261 17.39 32.89 33.10
N ALA A 262 16.42 33.69 32.65
CA ALA A 262 16.64 34.78 31.69
C ALA A 262 17.24 36.05 32.33
N ARG A 263 18.04 36.81 31.54
CA ARG A 263 18.18 38.27 31.64
C ARG A 263 18.84 38.90 30.40
N SER A 264 18.01 39.61 29.61
CA SER A 264 18.24 40.88 28.89
C SER A 264 19.67 41.38 28.59
N ASP A 265 20.00 41.52 27.29
CA ASP A 265 20.22 42.78 26.50
C ASP A 265 20.79 44.06 27.14
N PRO A 266 21.35 45.03 26.35
CA PRO A 266 21.77 45.02 24.93
C PRO A 266 23.19 45.61 24.68
N THR A 267 23.62 45.83 23.41
CA THR A 267 24.07 47.16 22.85
C THR A 267 25.00 47.09 21.61
N ALA A 268 24.57 47.75 20.53
CA ALA A 268 25.32 48.50 19.48
C ALA A 268 26.24 47.87 18.39
N ILE A 269 25.84 48.17 17.14
CA ILE A 269 26.60 48.87 16.05
C ILE A 269 27.90 48.24 15.50
N SER A 270 27.86 47.82 14.23
CA SER A 270 28.52 48.53 13.11
C SER A 270 28.05 47.99 11.77
N ALA A 271 27.82 48.88 10.80
CA ALA A 271 27.63 48.55 9.40
C ALA A 271 28.96 48.65 8.66
N ASP A 272 29.12 47.93 7.56
CA ASP A 272 29.85 48.50 6.41
C ASP A 272 29.30 47.97 5.08
N SER A 273 29.74 48.61 4.00
CA SER A 273 29.07 48.77 2.72
C SER A 273 29.88 48.21 1.53
N LEU A 274 29.30 48.33 0.33
CA LEU A 274 29.77 48.02 -1.04
C LEU A 274 28.86 46.96 -1.70
N ASP A 275 27.88 47.32 -2.55
CA ASP A 275 27.95 48.05 -3.84
C ASP A 275 28.83 47.35 -4.87
N VAL A 276 28.21 46.66 -5.84
CA VAL A 276 28.52 46.72 -7.28
C VAL A 276 27.27 46.28 -8.08
N ARG A 277 26.96 47.03 -9.14
CA ARG A 277 25.86 46.84 -10.10
C ARG A 277 26.09 45.71 -11.12
N SER A 278 25.00 45.09 -11.57
CA SER A 278 24.76 44.60 -12.96
C SER A 278 23.31 44.08 -13.04
N ALA A 279 22.34 44.89 -13.47
CA ALA A 279 21.93 45.09 -14.88
C ALA A 279 21.04 43.96 -15.44
N LEU A 280 19.76 44.27 -15.60
CA LEU A 280 18.73 43.48 -16.29
C LEU A 280 18.94 43.46 -17.81
N PRO A 281 18.22 42.60 -18.53
CA PRO A 281 17.50 43.00 -19.73
C PRO A 281 15.99 43.04 -19.52
N GLU A 282 15.38 44.01 -20.17
CA GLU A 282 13.98 44.43 -20.10
C GLU A 282 13.22 43.88 -21.31
N TYR A 283 12.00 43.35 -21.13
CA TYR A 283 11.04 43.21 -22.23
C TYR A 283 9.57 43.24 -21.77
N ILE A 284 9.04 44.47 -21.76
CA ILE A 284 7.71 44.93 -22.17
C ILE A 284 6.48 44.03 -21.93
N GLU A 285 5.49 44.65 -21.28
CA GLU A 285 4.18 44.17 -20.86
C GLU A 285 3.19 43.92 -22.02
N ASN A 286 2.11 43.21 -21.71
CA ASN A 286 0.77 43.56 -22.20
C ASN A 286 -0.27 43.27 -21.11
N ASP A 287 -1.25 44.15 -20.99
CA ASP A 287 -2.10 44.31 -19.81
C ASP A 287 -3.13 43.19 -19.56
N ARG A 288 -3.35 42.88 -18.27
CA ARG A 288 -4.66 43.16 -17.64
C ARG A 288 -4.63 43.14 -16.11
N GLN A 289 -4.86 44.32 -15.52
CA GLN A 289 -5.46 44.51 -14.19
C GLN A 289 -6.82 43.77 -14.15
N ASP A 290 -7.35 43.23 -13.06
CA ASP A 290 -7.35 43.59 -11.63
C ASP A 290 -7.60 42.28 -10.80
N LYS A 291 -7.42 42.14 -9.48
CA LYS A 291 -7.06 43.07 -8.37
C LYS A 291 -6.39 42.28 -7.22
N MET A 292 -5.84 42.98 -6.22
CA MET A 292 -5.22 42.40 -5.01
C MET A 292 -6.26 41.91 -3.98
N SER A 293 -5.94 40.93 -3.12
CA SER A 293 -5.48 41.22 -1.75
C SER A 293 -4.67 40.09 -1.09
N ASN A 294 -3.36 40.32 -0.98
CA ASN A 294 -2.46 40.07 0.16
C ASN A 294 -2.36 38.67 0.82
N ALA A 295 -1.16 38.10 0.69
CA ALA A 295 -0.58 37.14 1.64
C ALA A 295 -0.17 37.84 2.98
N PRO A 296 0.46 37.11 3.92
CA PRO A 296 1.92 37.22 3.90
C PRO A 296 2.67 35.88 3.92
N GLU A 297 3.81 35.94 3.25
CA GLU A 297 4.80 34.89 3.01
C GLU A 297 5.77 34.72 4.18
N ARG A 298 6.22 33.48 4.43
CA ARG A 298 7.52 33.21 5.07
C ARG A 298 8.23 32.01 4.43
N VAL A 299 9.14 32.33 3.53
CA VAL A 299 10.20 31.43 3.07
C VAL A 299 11.17 31.14 4.23
N LEU A 300 11.64 29.89 4.34
CA LEU A 300 12.77 29.50 5.19
C LEU A 300 13.81 28.76 4.34
N HIS A 301 15.02 29.31 4.27
CA HIS A 301 16.14 28.72 3.55
C HIS A 301 16.91 27.68 4.40
N TYR A 302 17.44 26.67 3.72
CA TYR A 302 18.38 25.69 4.24
C TYR A 302 19.79 26.29 4.44
N GLY A 303 20.52 25.80 5.45
CA GLY A 303 21.96 26.06 5.60
C GLY A 303 22.52 25.45 6.87
N GLY A 304 23.29 24.35 6.77
CA GLY A 304 23.86 23.63 7.92
C GLY A 304 25.38 23.68 8.02
N LYS A 305 25.90 23.36 9.22
CA LYS A 305 27.25 22.89 9.60
C LYS A 305 27.17 22.53 11.11
N SER A 306 27.43 21.29 11.54
CA SER A 306 28.71 20.79 12.09
C SER A 306 29.37 21.75 13.10
N ILE A 307 29.89 21.34 14.26
CA ILE A 307 30.59 20.07 14.60
C ILE A 307 30.55 19.78 16.12
N ASP A 308 30.71 18.50 16.47
CA ASP A 308 31.51 17.94 17.58
C ASP A 308 31.35 18.31 19.09
N SER A 309 31.21 17.22 19.86
CA SER A 309 32.13 16.81 20.94
C SER A 309 31.80 17.03 22.44
N ARG A 310 32.00 15.91 23.16
CA ARG A 310 32.48 15.73 24.56
C ARG A 310 31.52 16.14 25.70
N LYS A 311 31.06 15.16 26.49
CA LYS A 311 31.77 14.42 27.57
C LYS A 311 31.91 15.21 28.87
N THR A 312 31.31 14.67 29.92
CA THR A 312 31.26 15.19 31.29
C THR A 312 32.57 15.00 32.07
N CYS A 313 32.83 15.91 33.01
CA CYS A 313 33.85 15.82 34.06
C CYS A 313 33.15 16.00 35.42
N LYS A 314 33.18 15.01 36.33
CA LYS A 314 34.26 14.68 37.29
C LYS A 314 34.44 15.68 38.46
N ARG A 315 33.91 15.32 39.64
CA ARG A 315 34.61 15.27 40.95
C ARG A 315 33.68 14.64 42.02
N ARG A 316 34.11 13.60 42.76
CA ARG A 316 34.63 13.62 44.15
C ARG A 316 33.64 14.25 45.17
N HIS A 317 33.27 13.65 46.31
CA HIS A 317 34.09 12.80 47.20
C HIS A 317 33.27 11.71 47.96
N SER A 318 33.85 10.50 47.98
CA SER A 318 33.99 9.52 49.09
C SER A 318 33.15 9.62 50.38
N PHE A 319 32.51 8.49 50.72
CA PHE A 319 32.23 8.08 52.11
C PHE A 319 33.44 7.36 52.73
N ALA A 320 33.60 7.46 54.05
CA ALA A 320 34.53 6.67 54.85
C ALA A 320 33.77 5.92 55.94
N ALA A 321 34.11 4.66 56.17
CA ALA A 321 33.51 3.82 57.20
C ALA A 321 34.25 3.95 58.55
N GLY A 322 33.54 3.70 59.66
CA GLY A 322 34.14 3.62 60.99
C GLY A 322 33.14 3.20 62.05
N SER A 323 33.29 1.98 62.57
CA SER A 323 32.67 1.55 63.83
C SER A 323 33.27 2.35 65.01
N PRO A 324 32.61 2.35 66.18
CA PRO A 324 33.17 1.48 67.21
C PRO A 324 32.16 0.80 68.15
N THR A 325 32.57 -0.35 68.65
CA THR A 325 32.02 -1.03 69.83
C THR A 325 32.58 -0.40 71.11
N PHE A 326 31.79 -0.23 72.19
CA PHE A 326 32.07 -0.76 73.56
C PHE A 326 31.13 -0.24 74.68
N SER A 327 30.58 -1.20 75.44
CA SER A 327 30.29 -1.21 76.90
C SER A 327 29.62 -0.05 77.68
N SER A 328 28.41 -0.37 78.20
CA SER A 328 28.11 -0.58 79.64
C SER A 328 27.75 0.59 80.61
N ILE A 329 27.00 0.18 81.66
CA ILE A 329 26.69 0.80 82.97
C ILE A 329 25.50 1.78 83.09
N ALA A 330 24.40 1.21 83.61
CA ALA A 330 23.46 1.68 84.65
C ALA A 330 22.88 3.13 84.72
N ASN A 331 21.55 3.16 84.87
CA ASN A 331 20.71 4.02 85.73
C ASN A 331 20.99 5.55 85.84
N VAL A 332 19.96 6.37 85.59
CA VAL A 332 19.26 7.24 86.58
C VAL A 332 18.18 8.11 85.88
N GLN A 333 17.13 8.49 86.63
CA GLN A 333 15.93 9.20 86.20
C GLN A 333 16.15 10.62 85.63
N ARG A 334 15.40 11.00 84.58
CA ARG A 334 14.81 12.37 84.41
C ARG A 334 13.86 12.49 83.21
N PRO A 335 12.52 12.52 83.39
CA PRO A 335 11.56 12.72 82.30
C PRO A 335 10.95 14.13 82.35
N GLU A 336 11.63 15.15 81.82
CA GLU A 336 11.04 16.52 81.79
C GLU A 336 11.56 17.44 80.67
N LYS A 337 12.71 17.16 80.03
CA LYS A 337 13.22 17.94 78.88
C LYS A 337 12.72 17.46 77.52
N MET A 338 12.01 16.33 77.47
CA MET A 338 11.61 15.65 76.23
C MET A 338 10.37 16.26 75.54
N LEU A 339 9.56 17.04 76.27
CA LEU A 339 8.32 17.63 75.71
C LEU A 339 8.61 18.79 74.73
N ARG A 340 9.69 19.55 74.95
CA ARG A 340 9.99 20.77 74.16
C ARG A 340 10.56 20.48 72.77
N SER A 341 11.17 19.30 72.56
CA SER A 341 11.63 18.85 71.24
C SER A 341 10.50 18.27 70.41
N GLN A 342 9.57 17.52 71.02
CA GLN A 342 8.42 16.92 70.31
C GLN A 342 7.49 17.97 69.68
N ILE A 343 7.28 19.12 70.35
CA ILE A 343 6.48 20.22 69.79
C ILE A 343 7.17 20.83 68.55
N ALA A 344 8.49 21.10 68.63
CA ALA A 344 9.25 21.65 67.51
C ALA A 344 9.43 20.67 66.32
N GLU A 345 9.34 19.36 66.57
CA GLU A 345 9.28 18.33 65.51
C GLU A 345 7.87 18.23 64.91
N SER A 346 6.81 18.39 65.71
CA SER A 346 5.42 18.46 65.25
C SER A 346 5.22 19.60 64.25
N ASP A 347 5.67 20.82 64.58
CA ASP A 347 5.55 21.98 63.69
C ASP A 347 6.26 21.75 62.34
N ARG A 348 7.44 21.13 62.34
CA ARG A 348 8.18 20.78 61.11
C ARG A 348 7.47 19.73 60.27
N CYS A 349 6.82 18.74 60.90
CA CYS A 349 6.00 17.76 60.21
C CYS A 349 4.77 18.40 59.58
N GLN A 350 4.16 19.37 60.25
CA GLN A 350 2.99 20.10 59.77
C GLN A 350 3.32 20.97 58.54
N SER A 351 4.37 21.78 58.58
CA SER A 351 4.81 22.57 57.42
C SER A 351 5.22 21.71 56.22
N ARG A 352 5.80 20.52 56.45
CA ARG A 352 6.11 19.55 55.38
C ARG A 352 4.84 18.99 54.73
N LEU A 353 3.80 18.72 55.52
CA LEU A 353 2.51 18.23 55.02
C LEU A 353 1.79 19.31 54.19
N GLU A 354 1.80 20.57 54.65
CA GLU A 354 1.24 21.71 53.92
C GLU A 354 1.91 21.90 52.55
N LEU A 355 3.25 21.84 52.49
CA LEU A 355 4.00 21.92 51.23
C LEU A 355 3.61 20.79 50.25
N LEU A 356 3.44 19.55 50.73
CA LEU A 356 3.02 18.42 49.91
C LEU A 356 1.58 18.57 49.41
N LEU A 357 0.67 19.09 50.24
CA LEU A 357 -0.72 19.37 49.85
C LEU A 357 -0.81 20.49 48.81
N GLU A 358 0.00 21.54 48.93
CA GLU A 358 0.03 22.62 47.93
C GLU A 358 0.65 22.14 46.60
N HIS A 359 1.68 21.28 46.66
CA HIS A 359 2.23 20.62 45.47
C HIS A 359 1.19 19.73 44.78
N GLN A 360 0.46 18.89 45.52
CA GLN A 360 -0.63 18.07 44.98
C GLN A 360 -1.74 18.93 44.36
N ARG A 361 -2.14 20.03 45.00
CA ARG A 361 -3.13 20.97 44.41
C ARG A 361 -2.69 21.51 43.06
N LYS A 362 -1.43 21.95 42.94
CA LYS A 362 -0.85 22.44 41.67
C LYS A 362 -0.79 21.36 40.60
N GLN A 363 -0.46 20.12 40.96
CA GLN A 363 -0.50 18.98 40.03
C GLN A 363 -1.93 18.69 39.55
N ILE A 364 -2.92 18.69 40.45
CA ILE A 364 -4.34 18.49 40.10
C ILE A 364 -4.83 19.60 39.16
N GLU A 365 -4.50 20.85 39.44
CA GLU A 365 -4.89 21.99 38.59
C GLU A 365 -4.28 21.91 37.18
N GLN A 366 -3.00 21.51 37.08
CA GLN A 366 -2.33 21.27 35.80
C GLN A 366 -3.01 20.12 35.02
N LEU A 367 -3.26 18.98 35.67
CA LEU A 367 -3.98 17.85 35.05
C LEU A 367 -5.39 18.25 34.58
N GLN A 368 -6.11 19.06 35.35
CA GLN A 368 -7.42 19.59 34.95
C GLN A 368 -7.34 20.55 33.75
N LYS A 369 -6.24 21.29 33.60
CA LYS A 369 -5.98 22.12 32.41
C LYS A 369 -5.70 21.24 31.20
N ASP A 370 -4.83 20.25 31.34
CA ASP A 370 -4.45 19.34 30.26
C ASP A 370 -5.66 18.50 29.79
N MET A 371 -6.49 18.00 30.70
CA MET A 371 -7.76 17.32 30.36
C MET A 371 -8.73 18.20 29.58
N ARG A 372 -8.82 19.50 29.90
CA ARG A 372 -9.67 20.45 29.16
C ARG A 372 -9.14 20.70 27.76
N GLU A 373 -7.83 20.83 27.59
CA GLU A 373 -7.22 20.96 26.27
C GLU A 373 -7.36 19.68 25.44
N LEU A 374 -7.17 18.51 26.05
CA LEU A 374 -7.34 17.22 25.37
C LEU A 374 -8.78 17.03 24.87
N ARG A 375 -9.78 17.38 25.69
CA ARG A 375 -11.19 17.38 25.27
C ARG A 375 -11.42 18.32 24.09
N ARG A 376 -10.92 19.56 24.14
CA ARG A 376 -11.04 20.54 23.03
C ARG A 376 -10.47 19.97 21.72
N ARG A 377 -9.27 19.38 21.76
CA ARG A 377 -8.64 18.76 20.59
C ARG A 377 -9.42 17.55 20.09
N ASN A 378 -10.05 16.76 20.97
CA ASN A 378 -10.87 15.62 20.54
C ASN A 378 -12.12 16.08 19.80
N THR A 379 -12.82 17.12 20.29
CA THR A 379 -14.00 17.68 19.60
C THR A 379 -13.63 18.31 18.25
N GLU A 380 -12.44 18.92 18.14
CA GLU A 380 -11.90 19.43 16.88
C GLU A 380 -11.60 18.30 15.88
N LEU A 381 -11.07 17.16 16.35
CA LEU A 381 -10.84 15.96 15.54
C LEU A 381 -12.14 15.25 15.12
N GLU A 382 -13.14 15.19 16.02
CA GLU A 382 -14.48 14.67 15.71
C GLU A 382 -15.16 15.51 14.61
N GLY A 383 -15.08 16.84 14.69
CA GLY A 383 -15.58 17.73 13.63
C GLY A 383 -14.90 17.50 12.29
N ARG A 384 -13.55 17.44 12.27
CA ARG A 384 -12.78 17.14 11.06
C ARG A 384 -13.03 15.73 10.50
N TYR A 385 -13.38 14.77 11.35
CA TYR A 385 -13.79 13.43 10.88
C TYR A 385 -15.13 13.52 10.14
N GLY A 386 -16.11 14.27 10.68
CA GLY A 386 -17.39 14.51 10.01
C GLY A 386 -17.25 15.20 8.65
N GLU A 387 -16.39 16.23 8.55
CA GLU A 387 -16.05 16.88 7.26
C GLU A 387 -15.46 15.89 6.24
N VAL A 388 -14.59 14.99 6.68
CA VAL A 388 -14.01 13.94 5.82
C VAL A 388 -15.06 12.91 5.41
N GLU A 389 -15.98 12.54 6.30
CA GLU A 389 -17.08 11.61 6.00
C GLU A 389 -18.06 12.20 4.97
N GLU A 390 -18.44 13.47 5.13
CA GLU A 390 -19.28 14.22 4.16
C GLU A 390 -18.60 14.29 2.77
N THR A 391 -17.32 14.69 2.70
CA THR A 391 -16.59 14.72 1.42
C THR A 391 -16.41 13.33 0.79
N CYS A 392 -16.37 12.25 1.58
CA CYS A 392 -16.38 10.89 1.04
C CYS A 392 -17.73 10.53 0.42
N CYS A 393 -18.85 10.88 1.05
CA CYS A 393 -20.20 10.67 0.49
C CYS A 393 -20.43 11.46 -0.81
N ASP A 394 -19.94 12.70 -0.89
CA ASP A 394 -19.96 13.51 -2.11
C ASP A 394 -19.15 12.85 -3.25
N LEU A 395 -17.94 12.36 -2.94
CA LEU A 395 -17.09 11.68 -3.91
C LEU A 395 -17.70 10.36 -4.40
N GLU A 396 -18.35 9.60 -3.52
CA GLU A 396 -19.06 8.36 -3.90
C GLU A 396 -20.25 8.66 -4.81
N SER A 397 -21.03 9.71 -4.50
CA SER A 397 -22.15 10.16 -5.32
C SER A 397 -21.70 10.60 -6.74
N ARG A 398 -20.61 11.37 -6.82
CA ARG A 398 -20.01 11.77 -8.11
C ARG A 398 -19.39 10.60 -8.87
N GLN A 399 -18.88 9.59 -8.16
CA GLN A 399 -18.38 8.37 -8.79
C GLN A 399 -19.52 7.56 -9.42
N LEU A 400 -20.70 7.51 -8.78
CA LEU A 400 -21.90 6.86 -9.33
C LEU A 400 -22.38 7.57 -10.62
N GLU A 401 -22.52 8.89 -10.60
CA GLU A 401 -22.84 9.72 -11.77
C GLU A 401 -21.83 9.51 -12.92
N THR A 402 -20.53 9.45 -12.59
CA THR A 402 -19.47 9.18 -13.58
C THR A 402 -19.59 7.77 -14.17
N LYS A 403 -20.06 6.79 -13.39
CA LYS A 403 -20.28 5.42 -13.88
C LYS A 403 -21.49 5.35 -14.82
N GLU A 404 -22.60 5.98 -14.47
CA GLU A 404 -23.81 6.05 -15.30
C GLU A 404 -23.55 6.74 -16.64
N THR A 405 -22.80 7.85 -16.64
CA THR A 405 -22.41 8.55 -17.87
C THR A 405 -21.48 7.71 -18.76
N ILE A 406 -20.56 6.93 -18.18
CA ILE A 406 -19.73 5.98 -18.94
C ILE A 406 -20.59 4.85 -19.54
N GLU A 407 -21.56 4.31 -18.81
CA GLU A 407 -22.47 3.26 -19.31
C GLU A 407 -23.36 3.78 -20.47
N SER A 408 -23.83 5.02 -20.39
CA SER A 408 -24.51 5.71 -21.51
C SER A 408 -23.61 5.88 -22.74
N ILE A 409 -22.38 6.37 -22.56
CA ILE A 409 -21.42 6.54 -23.68
C ILE A 409 -21.09 5.20 -24.34
N LEU A 410 -20.90 4.13 -23.56
CA LEU A 410 -20.65 2.78 -24.09
C LEU A 410 -21.84 2.27 -24.92
N THR A 411 -23.07 2.57 -24.50
CA THR A 411 -24.29 2.21 -25.23
C THR A 411 -24.35 2.93 -26.57
N HIS A 412 -24.19 4.26 -26.59
CA HIS A 412 -24.16 5.05 -27.83
C HIS A 412 -22.97 4.71 -28.76
N THR A 413 -21.85 4.27 -28.21
CA THR A 413 -20.71 3.79 -29.01
C THR A 413 -21.05 2.46 -29.71
N GLY A 414 -21.78 1.57 -29.05
CA GLY A 414 -22.29 0.33 -29.67
C GLY A 414 -23.33 0.61 -30.75
N GLU A 415 -24.29 1.51 -30.49
CA GLU A 415 -25.28 1.97 -31.48
C GLU A 415 -24.60 2.55 -32.74
N LEU A 416 -23.51 3.30 -32.56
CA LEU A 416 -22.74 3.87 -33.68
C LEU A 416 -21.96 2.79 -34.46
N ASP A 417 -21.40 1.77 -33.78
CA ASP A 417 -20.71 0.66 -34.42
C ASP A 417 -21.67 -0.18 -35.29
N ASP A 418 -22.89 -0.43 -34.79
CA ASP A 418 -23.97 -1.09 -35.54
C ASP A 418 -24.37 -0.30 -36.81
N GLU A 419 -24.47 1.03 -36.73
CA GLU A 419 -24.75 1.88 -37.91
C GLU A 419 -23.56 1.92 -38.89
N CYS A 420 -22.32 1.93 -38.39
CA CYS A 420 -21.13 1.81 -39.23
C CYS A 420 -21.06 0.44 -39.93
N GLU A 421 -21.46 -0.65 -39.28
CA GLU A 421 -21.53 -1.98 -39.90
C GLU A 421 -22.61 -2.04 -40.99
N LYS A 422 -23.79 -1.42 -40.77
CA LYS A 422 -24.85 -1.28 -41.79
C LYS A 422 -24.36 -0.49 -43.00
N LEU A 423 -23.73 0.67 -42.79
CA LEU A 423 -23.18 1.48 -43.86
C LEU A 423 -22.07 0.73 -44.63
N GLY A 424 -21.22 -0.01 -43.92
CA GLY A 424 -20.20 -0.87 -44.52
C GLY A 424 -20.78 -1.99 -45.39
N LYS A 425 -21.96 -2.52 -45.05
CA LYS A 425 -22.71 -3.49 -45.86
C LYS A 425 -23.40 -2.87 -47.08
N GLN A 426 -23.80 -1.60 -47.01
CA GLN A 426 -24.44 -0.88 -48.12
C GLN A 426 -23.45 -0.27 -49.14
N MET A 427 -22.21 -0.02 -48.72
CA MET A 427 -21.18 0.61 -49.57
C MET A 427 -20.91 -0.16 -50.89
N PRO A 428 -20.88 -1.51 -50.95
CA PRO A 428 -20.73 -2.25 -52.20
C PRO A 428 -21.91 -2.01 -53.15
N ASP A 429 -23.15 -2.06 -52.66
CA ASP A 429 -24.36 -1.86 -53.47
C ASP A 429 -24.35 -0.46 -54.13
N ILE A 430 -23.99 0.57 -53.34
CA ILE A 430 -23.84 1.96 -53.83
C ILE A 430 -22.72 2.06 -54.88
N TYR A 431 -21.60 1.35 -54.67
CA TYR A 431 -20.49 1.33 -55.62
C TYR A 431 -20.88 0.65 -56.94
N GLU A 432 -21.65 -0.44 -56.90
CA GLU A 432 -22.18 -1.10 -58.10
C GLU A 432 -23.16 -0.19 -58.85
N GLU A 433 -24.11 0.46 -58.16
CA GLU A 433 -25.07 1.41 -58.75
C GLU A 433 -24.36 2.61 -59.40
N VAL A 434 -23.34 3.19 -58.74
CA VAL A 434 -22.52 4.27 -59.31
C VAL A 434 -21.68 3.76 -60.49
N GLN A 435 -21.16 2.54 -60.44
CA GLN A 435 -20.38 1.98 -61.54
C GLN A 435 -21.25 1.72 -62.78
N ASP A 436 -22.47 1.22 -62.60
CA ASP A 436 -23.39 0.94 -63.71
C ASP A 436 -23.97 2.23 -64.30
N THR A 437 -24.40 3.20 -63.49
CA THR A 437 -24.80 4.53 -63.99
C THR A 437 -23.68 5.25 -64.75
N VAL A 438 -22.41 5.10 -64.35
CA VAL A 438 -21.27 5.61 -65.10
C VAL A 438 -21.05 4.85 -66.42
N LYS A 439 -21.20 3.51 -66.45
CA LYS A 439 -21.11 2.73 -67.70
C LYS A 439 -22.18 3.17 -68.69
N ASP A 440 -23.41 3.34 -68.25
CA ASP A 440 -24.54 3.72 -69.09
C ASP A 440 -24.35 5.13 -69.65
N LEU A 441 -24.06 6.11 -68.79
CA LEU A 441 -23.86 7.51 -69.21
C LEU A 441 -22.67 7.68 -70.17
N VAL A 442 -21.55 6.98 -69.91
CA VAL A 442 -20.39 7.00 -70.81
C VAL A 442 -20.68 6.23 -72.09
N GLY A 443 -21.42 5.11 -72.03
CA GLY A 443 -21.83 4.33 -73.20
C GLY A 443 -22.70 5.13 -74.15
N GLU A 444 -23.76 5.75 -73.63
CA GLU A 444 -24.65 6.64 -74.40
C GLU A 444 -23.87 7.82 -75.01
N TRP A 445 -23.06 8.53 -74.21
CA TRP A 445 -22.29 9.67 -74.69
C TRP A 445 -21.27 9.29 -75.77
N VAL A 446 -20.54 8.18 -75.61
CA VAL A 446 -19.60 7.68 -76.63
C VAL A 446 -20.35 7.30 -77.91
N GLN A 447 -21.50 6.64 -77.80
CA GLN A 447 -22.26 6.18 -78.95
C GLN A 447 -22.90 7.34 -79.73
N GLU A 448 -23.49 8.32 -79.05
CA GLU A 448 -24.06 9.51 -79.70
C GLU A 448 -22.97 10.35 -80.37
N ASN A 449 -21.86 10.62 -79.66
CA ASN A 449 -20.77 11.45 -80.19
C ASN A 449 -20.03 10.75 -81.35
N MET A 450 -19.79 9.43 -81.28
CA MET A 450 -19.23 8.69 -82.43
C MET A 450 -20.18 8.68 -83.64
N THR A 451 -21.49 8.55 -83.44
CA THR A 451 -22.44 8.55 -84.56
C THR A 451 -22.57 9.91 -85.22
N GLU A 452 -22.53 11.02 -84.46
CA GLU A 452 -22.42 12.38 -85.04
C GLU A 452 -21.13 12.57 -85.83
N ILE A 453 -19.96 12.18 -85.28
CA ILE A 453 -18.66 12.32 -85.96
C ILE A 453 -18.63 11.53 -87.28
N ILE A 454 -19.07 10.28 -87.27
CA ILE A 454 -19.13 9.43 -88.47
C ILE A 454 -20.08 10.02 -89.51
N LYS A 455 -21.27 10.45 -89.09
CA LYS A 455 -22.27 11.06 -89.98
C LYS A 455 -21.75 12.35 -90.61
N GLY A 456 -21.17 13.26 -89.81
CA GLY A 456 -20.57 14.50 -90.31
C GLY A 456 -19.43 14.27 -91.30
N HIS A 457 -18.62 13.21 -91.11
CA HIS A 457 -17.57 12.84 -92.06
C HIS A 457 -18.15 12.30 -93.38
N ILE A 458 -19.18 11.45 -93.33
CA ILE A 458 -19.89 10.94 -94.51
C ILE A 458 -20.54 12.09 -95.28
N ASP A 459 -21.25 13.00 -94.59
CA ASP A 459 -21.91 14.15 -95.21
C ASP A 459 -20.89 15.08 -95.91
N GLN A 460 -19.72 15.32 -95.30
CA GLN A 460 -18.63 16.05 -95.94
C GLN A 460 -18.08 15.33 -97.18
N GLN A 461 -17.88 14.01 -97.11
CA GLN A 461 -17.36 13.22 -98.22
C GLN A 461 -18.35 13.18 -99.41
N VAL A 462 -19.65 13.03 -99.13
CA VAL A 462 -20.72 13.09 -100.12
C VAL A 462 -20.81 14.48 -100.74
N ALA A 463 -20.77 15.55 -99.93
CA ALA A 463 -20.76 16.93 -100.44
C ALA A 463 -19.55 17.21 -101.34
N ALA A 464 -18.36 16.73 -100.97
CA ALA A 464 -17.16 16.84 -101.79
C ALA A 464 -17.27 16.08 -103.13
N GLN A 465 -17.85 14.87 -103.12
CA GLN A 465 -18.11 14.14 -104.37
C GLN A 465 -19.17 14.82 -105.24
N ILE A 466 -20.25 15.34 -104.67
CA ILE A 466 -21.27 16.11 -105.41
C ILE A 466 -20.64 17.35 -106.05
N ALA A 467 -19.80 18.09 -105.32
CA ALA A 467 -19.07 19.25 -105.87
C ALA A 467 -18.11 18.84 -107.01
N LEU A 468 -17.40 17.72 -106.88
CA LEU A 468 -16.52 17.18 -107.92
C LEU A 468 -17.30 16.76 -109.17
N VAL A 469 -18.44 16.07 -109.02
CA VAL A 469 -19.32 15.68 -110.13
C VAL A 469 -19.89 16.93 -110.81
N LYS A 470 -20.38 17.90 -110.03
CA LYS A 470 -20.90 19.18 -110.56
C LYS A 470 -19.85 19.93 -111.37
N THR A 471 -18.61 20.03 -110.89
CA THR A 471 -17.52 20.69 -111.65
C THR A 471 -17.08 19.90 -112.89
N LYS A 472 -17.19 18.57 -112.91
CA LYS A 472 -17.00 17.77 -114.14
C LYS A 472 -18.14 18.00 -115.15
N MET A 473 -19.39 18.01 -114.70
CA MET A 473 -20.55 18.29 -115.55
C MET A 473 -20.51 19.72 -116.13
N CYS A 474 -20.15 20.72 -115.34
CA CYS A 474 -19.99 22.10 -115.84
C CYS A 474 -18.92 22.21 -116.91
N ARG A 475 -17.81 21.46 -116.81
CA ARG A 475 -16.80 21.39 -117.88
C ARG A 475 -17.34 20.73 -119.14
N ALA A 476 -18.02 19.59 -119.00
CA ALA A 476 -18.62 18.85 -120.13
C ALA A 476 -19.83 19.54 -120.80
N LEU A 477 -20.24 20.73 -120.33
CA LEU A 477 -21.26 21.59 -120.93
C LEU A 477 -20.66 22.89 -121.52
N GLN A 478 -19.33 23.03 -121.49
CA GLN A 478 -18.58 24.16 -122.05
C GLN A 478 -17.73 23.76 -123.28
N ASP A 479 -17.60 22.45 -123.52
CA ASP A 479 -17.15 21.83 -124.77
C ASP A 479 -18.36 21.47 -125.65
#